data_AF-A0A952TI00-F1
#
_entry.id   AF-A0A952TI00-F1
#
_cell.length_a   1.000
_cell.length_b   1.000
_cell.length_c   1.000
_cell.angle_alpha   90.00
_cell.angle_beta   90.00
_cell.angle_gamma   90.00
#
_symmetry.space_group_name_H-M   'P 1'
#
loop_
_entity.id
_entity.type
_entity.pdbx_description
1 polymer ?
#
loop_
_entity_poly.entity_id
_entity_poly.type
_entity_poly.pdbx_seq_one_letter_code
_entity_poly.pdbx_strand_id
1 'polypeptide(L)'
;MNRFLNLLLALTGAALMACSSNAPAPSAEREPAALSPGLASRRVWRADDPLLKRGDLTVWKLKDLAQAKDFETLERLFNNGVSLDRLPVGYAAGTGARVLGMPTEAGLTLIDNLTGLNWRGKIFFESKDPKSSHGLNRIRRIMNGDRVPIVPMAAFTTRLLPRHELVPEATSNLVILNYTNPLTLPYWQERVLTKIQVYDIMVAVPGKYGPVYVGKTWLGSYNENGEFRAFNPGELIAWYFLDFNQGALDEQMSRHWDDSPEDPIDYRSKR
;
A
#
# COMPACT_ATOMS: atom_id res chain seq x y z
N MET A 1 17.37 -41.15 -44.40
CA MET A 1 18.03 -42.46 -44.16
C MET A 1 18.43 -42.52 -42.70
N ASN A 2 17.51 -42.76 -41.78
CA ASN A 2 16.97 -44.06 -41.34
C ASN A 2 18.03 -45.06 -40.84
N ARG A 3 18.25 -45.05 -39.51
CA ARG A 3 18.23 -46.24 -38.63
C ARG A 3 17.64 -45.81 -37.26
N PHE A 4 16.36 -46.12 -37.01
CA PHE A 4 15.86 -47.17 -36.09
C PHE A 4 16.29 -46.90 -34.64
N LEU A 5 15.49 -46.33 -33.73
CA LEU A 5 14.15 -46.69 -33.21
C LEU A 5 14.10 -48.05 -32.47
N ASN A 6 13.76 -47.96 -31.18
CA ASN A 6 13.20 -48.97 -30.27
C ASN A 6 14.10 -50.04 -29.62
N LEU A 7 14.32 -49.88 -28.32
CA LEU A 7 14.12 -50.95 -27.36
C LEU A 7 13.13 -50.47 -26.28
N LEU A 8 12.02 -51.18 -26.17
CA LEU A 8 10.81 -50.89 -25.41
C LEU A 8 10.57 -52.09 -24.49
N LEU A 9 10.01 -51.83 -23.29
CA LEU A 9 9.21 -52.76 -22.44
C LEU A 9 9.95 -53.92 -21.74
N ALA A 10 9.62 -54.35 -20.52
CA ALA A 10 8.57 -53.99 -19.58
C ALA A 10 8.93 -54.54 -18.19
N LEU A 11 8.49 -53.88 -17.13
CA LEU A 11 7.85 -54.55 -16.00
C LEU A 11 6.87 -53.58 -15.33
N THR A 12 5.60 -53.85 -15.58
CA THR A 12 4.40 -53.27 -14.98
C THR A 12 4.23 -53.72 -13.54
N GLY A 13 3.84 -52.81 -12.66
CA GLY A 13 3.32 -53.11 -11.32
C GLY A 13 2.75 -51.86 -10.67
N ALA A 14 1.44 -51.71 -10.72
CA ALA A 14 0.70 -50.57 -10.20
C ALA A 14 0.79 -50.43 -8.68
N ALA A 15 1.00 -49.20 -8.21
CA ALA A 15 0.48 -48.73 -6.93
C ALA A 15 0.06 -47.26 -7.10
N LEU A 16 -1.23 -47.07 -7.35
CA LEU A 16 -1.95 -45.86 -6.98
C LEU A 16 -1.77 -45.68 -5.46
N MET A 17 -1.14 -44.60 -5.03
CA MET A 17 -1.44 -43.90 -3.78
C MET A 17 -1.03 -42.45 -3.94
N ALA A 18 -1.96 -41.57 -3.58
CA ALA A 18 -1.90 -40.13 -3.73
C ALA A 18 -0.65 -39.53 -3.09
N CYS A 19 0.17 -38.86 -3.89
CA CYS A 19 0.96 -37.74 -3.39
C CYS A 19 0.19 -36.48 -3.77
N SER A 20 -0.49 -35.90 -2.77
CA SER A 20 -1.16 -34.62 -2.86
C SER A 20 -0.20 -33.60 -3.49
N SER A 21 -0.67 -32.96 -4.55
CA SER A 21 -0.13 -31.69 -5.00
C SER A 21 -0.12 -30.74 -3.80
N ASN A 22 1.05 -30.48 -3.22
CA ASN A 22 1.22 -29.35 -2.31
C ASN A 22 1.23 -28.08 -3.16
N ALA A 23 0.05 -27.71 -3.66
CA ALA A 23 -0.25 -26.31 -3.92
C ALA A 23 -0.11 -25.56 -2.59
N PRO A 24 0.56 -24.39 -2.55
CA PRO A 24 0.60 -23.60 -1.33
C PRO A 24 -0.83 -23.21 -0.95
N ALA A 25 -1.11 -23.29 0.35
CA ALA A 25 -2.43 -23.05 0.92
C ALA A 25 -2.94 -21.62 0.61
N PRO A 26 -4.24 -21.44 0.34
CA PRO A 26 -4.83 -20.12 0.16
C PRO A 26 -4.94 -19.41 1.53
N SER A 27 -4.59 -18.12 1.57
CA SER A 27 -5.02 -17.11 2.57
C SER A 27 -4.71 -17.30 4.07
N ALA A 28 -4.30 -18.46 4.56
CA ALA A 28 -4.40 -18.81 5.99
C ALA A 28 -3.37 -18.16 6.96
N GLU A 29 -2.33 -17.47 6.47
CA GLU A 29 -1.31 -16.83 7.33
C GLU A 29 -1.26 -15.29 7.23
N ARG A 30 -2.19 -14.68 6.50
CA ARG A 30 -2.31 -13.20 6.48
C ARG A 30 -3.18 -12.80 7.66
N GLU A 31 -2.58 -12.53 8.81
CA GLU A 31 -3.35 -11.91 9.89
C GLU A 31 -3.76 -10.50 9.45
N PRO A 32 -5.07 -10.21 9.29
CA PRO A 32 -5.52 -8.83 9.21
C PRO A 32 -5.05 -8.07 10.44
N ALA A 33 -4.99 -6.75 10.29
CA ALA A 33 -4.99 -5.85 11.42
C ALA A 33 -6.02 -6.36 12.46
N ALA A 34 -5.56 -6.74 13.66
CA ALA A 34 -6.49 -6.84 14.77
C ALA A 34 -7.14 -5.46 14.88
N LEU A 35 -8.45 -5.38 14.59
CA LEU A 35 -9.24 -4.19 14.84
C LEU A 35 -9.01 -3.84 16.30
N SER A 36 -8.17 -2.84 16.57
CA SER A 36 -8.12 -2.25 17.91
C SER A 36 -9.53 -1.71 18.16
N PRO A 37 -10.32 -2.29 19.08
CA PRO A 37 -11.62 -1.77 19.41
C PRO A 37 -11.34 -0.45 20.14
N GLY A 38 -11.32 0.67 19.42
CA GLY A 38 -10.94 1.96 20.03
C GLY A 38 -10.43 3.07 19.12
N LEU A 39 -10.19 2.84 17.82
CA LEU A 39 -9.67 3.90 16.91
C LEU A 39 -10.58 5.13 16.76
N ALA A 40 -11.84 5.04 17.19
CA ALA A 40 -12.73 6.20 17.30
C ALA A 40 -12.58 6.84 18.69
N SER A 41 -11.56 7.70 18.86
CA SER A 41 -11.60 8.69 19.93
C SER A 41 -12.89 9.50 19.76
N ARG A 42 -13.69 9.54 20.84
CA ARG A 42 -15.03 10.12 20.99
C ARG A 42 -15.07 11.65 20.80
N ARG A 43 -14.44 12.20 19.76
CA ARG A 43 -14.77 13.53 19.25
C ARG A 43 -15.82 13.33 18.19
N VAL A 44 -17.03 13.75 18.57
CA VAL A 44 -18.21 13.95 17.74
C VAL A 44 -17.77 14.28 16.32
N TRP A 45 -17.99 13.30 15.43
CA TRP A 45 -18.08 13.51 13.99
C TRP A 45 -18.69 14.90 13.77
N ARG A 46 -18.09 15.79 12.96
CA ARG A 46 -18.88 16.92 12.47
C ARG A 46 -19.98 16.30 11.60
N ALA A 47 -21.07 15.97 12.28
CA ALA A 47 -22.13 15.08 11.82
C ALA A 47 -23.03 15.75 10.79
N ASP A 48 -22.51 16.77 10.11
CA ASP A 48 -23.26 17.66 9.23
C ASP A 48 -22.70 17.64 7.81
N ASP A 49 -21.46 17.14 7.59
CA ASP A 49 -20.92 16.95 6.24
C ASP A 49 -21.49 15.66 5.60
N PRO A 50 -22.31 15.76 4.54
CA PRO A 50 -22.92 14.59 3.90
C PRO A 50 -21.90 13.62 3.29
N LEU A 51 -20.68 14.05 2.99
CA LEU A 51 -19.63 13.21 2.41
C LEU A 51 -18.90 12.39 3.48
N LEU A 52 -18.80 12.90 4.71
CA LEU A 52 -18.24 12.16 5.85
C LEU A 52 -19.28 11.21 6.47
N LYS A 53 -20.58 11.43 6.23
CA LYS A 53 -21.67 10.49 6.59
C LYS A 53 -21.70 9.23 5.72
N ARG A 54 -21.06 9.28 4.56
CA ARG A 54 -21.06 8.17 3.60
C ARG A 54 -20.06 7.11 4.07
N GLY A 55 -20.53 6.24 4.95
CA GLY A 55 -19.89 4.95 5.29
C GLY A 55 -19.89 3.98 4.12
N ASP A 56 -19.67 4.46 2.91
CA ASP A 56 -19.62 3.69 1.67
C ASP A 56 -18.30 3.90 0.90
N LEU A 57 -17.39 4.75 1.41
CA LEU A 57 -16.08 4.99 0.82
C LEU A 57 -15.20 3.73 0.90
N THR A 58 -14.60 3.38 -0.23
CA THR A 58 -13.57 2.35 -0.35
C THR A 58 -12.38 2.95 -1.09
N VAL A 59 -11.21 2.31 -1.02
CA VAL A 59 -10.02 2.75 -1.79
C VAL A 59 -10.29 2.84 -3.29
N TRP A 60 -11.21 2.01 -3.82
CA TRP A 60 -11.58 2.01 -5.23
C TRP A 60 -12.44 3.21 -5.61
N LYS A 61 -13.44 3.56 -4.79
CA LYS A 61 -14.21 4.81 -5.03
C LYS A 61 -13.33 6.05 -4.96
N LEU A 62 -12.37 6.08 -4.03
CA LEU A 62 -11.41 7.18 -3.92
C LEU A 62 -10.50 7.25 -5.15
N LYS A 63 -10.09 6.10 -5.68
CA LYS A 63 -9.38 6.00 -6.95
C LYS A 63 -10.23 6.55 -8.11
N ASP A 64 -11.50 6.20 -8.18
CA ASP A 64 -12.41 6.68 -9.22
C ASP A 64 -12.56 8.21 -9.17
N LEU A 65 -12.68 8.79 -7.97
CA LEU A 65 -12.69 10.26 -7.79
C LEU A 65 -11.40 10.90 -8.31
N ALA A 66 -10.25 10.33 -7.97
CA ALA A 66 -8.97 10.85 -8.45
C ALA A 66 -8.81 10.72 -9.97
N GLN A 67 -9.28 9.61 -10.56
CA GLN A 67 -9.28 9.40 -12.01
C GLN A 67 -10.24 10.35 -12.73
N ALA A 68 -11.38 10.67 -12.11
CA ALA A 68 -12.32 11.68 -12.56
C ALA A 68 -11.83 13.13 -12.34
N LYS A 69 -10.65 13.31 -11.72
CA LYS A 69 -10.09 14.60 -11.32
C LYS A 69 -10.99 15.41 -10.38
N ASP A 70 -11.80 14.73 -9.57
CA ASP A 70 -12.57 15.35 -8.48
C ASP A 70 -11.65 15.61 -7.27
N PHE A 71 -10.63 16.44 -7.51
CA PHE A 71 -9.63 16.78 -6.50
C PHE A 71 -10.22 17.66 -5.40
N GLU A 72 -11.25 18.46 -5.69
CA GLU A 72 -11.95 19.24 -4.67
C GLU A 72 -12.57 18.32 -3.61
N THR A 73 -13.22 17.24 -4.02
CA THR A 73 -13.77 16.26 -3.06
C THR A 73 -12.67 15.55 -2.28
N LEU A 74 -11.57 15.15 -2.93
CA LEU A 74 -10.45 14.51 -2.24
C LEU A 74 -9.76 15.46 -1.24
N GLU A 75 -9.57 16.72 -1.60
CA GLU A 75 -9.05 17.76 -0.71
C GLU A 75 -9.96 17.98 0.49
N ARG A 76 -11.27 18.07 0.27
CA ARG A 76 -12.24 18.22 1.36
C ARG A 76 -12.21 17.01 2.30
N LEU A 77 -12.14 15.78 1.77
CA LEU A 77 -12.00 14.57 2.59
C LEU A 77 -10.68 14.59 3.38
N PHE A 78 -9.58 14.96 2.73
CA PHE A 78 -8.27 15.03 3.36
C PHE A 78 -8.22 16.06 4.50
N ASN A 79 -8.78 17.25 4.27
CA ASN A 79 -8.72 18.34 5.23
C ASN A 79 -9.66 18.13 6.45
N ASN A 80 -10.67 17.28 6.30
CA ASN A 80 -11.66 16.97 7.33
C ASN A 80 -11.58 15.50 7.81
N GLY A 81 -10.36 14.96 7.91
CA GLY A 81 -10.12 13.62 8.43
C GLY A 81 -10.54 13.42 9.89
N VAL A 82 -10.35 12.19 10.37
CA VAL A 82 -10.59 11.79 11.75
C VAL A 82 -9.28 11.67 12.51
N SER A 83 -9.30 12.12 13.77
CA SER A 83 -8.14 12.00 14.63
C SER A 83 -8.01 10.58 15.18
N LEU A 84 -6.83 10.01 15.02
CA LEU A 84 -6.46 8.68 15.53
C LEU A 84 -5.82 8.79 16.92
N ASP A 85 -5.97 7.76 17.74
CA ASP A 85 -5.21 7.59 18.99
C ASP A 85 -3.88 6.83 18.76
N ARG A 86 -3.86 5.97 17.73
CA ARG A 86 -2.76 5.08 17.36
C ARG A 86 -2.62 4.91 15.85
N LEU A 87 -1.46 4.43 15.41
CA LEU A 87 -1.23 4.01 14.03
C LEU A 87 -2.02 2.73 13.69
N PRO A 88 -2.44 2.56 12.41
CA PRO A 88 -2.90 1.25 11.95
C PRO A 88 -1.74 0.25 11.95
N VAL A 89 -2.07 -1.04 12.07
CA VAL A 89 -1.13 -2.17 12.09
C VAL A 89 -1.64 -3.22 11.11
N GLY A 90 -0.76 -3.97 10.46
CA GLY A 90 -1.11 -5.06 9.55
C GLY A 90 -1.13 -4.66 8.08
N TYR A 91 -1.72 -5.53 7.27
CA TYR A 91 -1.83 -5.36 5.82
C TYR A 91 -2.91 -4.35 5.46
N ALA A 92 -2.60 -3.44 4.54
CA ALA A 92 -3.57 -2.59 3.90
C ALA A 92 -3.76 -2.99 2.44
N ALA A 93 -5.03 -3.06 2.01
CA ALA A 93 -5.36 -2.91 0.61
C ALA A 93 -4.99 -1.49 0.18
N GLY A 94 -4.48 -1.33 -1.04
CA GLY A 94 -4.05 -0.02 -1.50
C GLY A 94 -4.12 0.17 -2.99
N THR A 95 -4.32 1.43 -3.37
CA THR A 95 -4.32 1.87 -4.77
C THR A 95 -3.92 3.33 -4.88
N GLY A 96 -3.22 3.67 -5.96
CA GLY A 96 -2.72 5.01 -6.23
C GLY A 96 -3.44 5.63 -7.42
N ALA A 97 -3.58 6.94 -7.40
CA ALA A 97 -4.05 7.72 -8.53
C ALA A 97 -3.18 8.97 -8.67
N ARG A 98 -2.48 9.09 -9.80
CA ARG A 98 -1.54 10.19 -10.02
C ARG A 98 -2.28 11.48 -10.38
N VAL A 99 -1.71 12.59 -9.92
CA VAL A 99 -2.35 13.92 -9.98
C VAL A 99 -1.69 14.81 -11.00
N LEU A 100 -0.35 14.82 -11.13
CA LEU A 100 0.35 15.74 -12.04
C LEU A 100 1.66 15.20 -12.65
N GLY A 101 2.01 15.81 -13.78
CA GLY A 101 3.15 15.51 -14.66
C GLY A 101 4.50 15.83 -14.04
N MET A 102 5.27 14.79 -13.76
CA MET A 102 6.69 14.93 -13.43
C MET A 102 7.46 15.48 -14.64
N PRO A 103 8.59 16.20 -14.40
CA PRO A 103 9.31 16.94 -15.43
C PRO A 103 9.96 16.09 -16.55
N THR A 104 9.91 14.75 -16.49
CA THR A 104 10.45 13.88 -17.54
C THR A 104 9.56 12.65 -17.80
N GLU A 105 9.24 12.37 -19.07
CA GLU A 105 8.43 11.21 -19.51
C GLU A 105 8.98 9.86 -19.03
N ALA A 106 10.31 9.75 -18.92
CA ALA A 106 10.97 8.51 -18.47
C ALA A 106 10.76 8.24 -16.98
N GLY A 107 10.85 9.27 -16.14
CA GLY A 107 10.52 9.17 -14.72
C GLY A 107 9.04 8.88 -14.51
N LEU A 108 8.17 9.49 -15.33
CA LEU A 108 6.72 9.26 -15.33
C LEU A 108 6.41 7.78 -15.51
N THR A 109 6.87 7.21 -16.62
CA THR A 109 6.61 5.81 -16.99
C THR A 109 7.10 4.82 -15.93
N LEU A 110 8.27 5.07 -15.33
CA LEU A 110 8.84 4.17 -14.34
C LEU A 110 8.04 4.17 -13.03
N ILE A 111 7.70 5.35 -12.51
CA ILE A 111 6.87 5.42 -11.31
C ILE A 111 5.43 4.99 -11.61
N ASP A 112 4.89 5.29 -12.79
CA ASP A 112 3.54 4.85 -13.21
C ASP A 112 3.41 3.34 -13.14
N ASN A 113 4.41 2.64 -13.67
CA ASN A 113 4.46 1.19 -13.57
C ASN A 113 4.59 0.76 -12.10
N LEU A 114 5.48 1.38 -11.31
CA LEU A 114 5.68 1.01 -9.89
C LEU A 114 4.43 1.20 -9.01
N THR A 115 3.75 2.35 -9.11
CA THR A 115 2.69 2.75 -8.17
C THR A 115 1.27 2.50 -8.68
N GLY A 116 1.07 2.49 -10.00
CA GLY A 116 -0.24 2.25 -10.62
C GLY A 116 -0.51 0.77 -10.89
N LEU A 117 0.44 0.08 -11.55
CA LEU A 117 0.26 -1.31 -11.98
C LEU A 117 0.73 -2.32 -10.94
N ASN A 118 1.80 -2.01 -10.21
CA ASN A 118 2.53 -3.00 -9.42
C ASN A 118 2.32 -2.89 -7.90
N TRP A 119 1.90 -1.74 -7.40
CA TRP A 119 1.66 -1.52 -5.97
C TRP A 119 0.30 -2.07 -5.52
N ARG A 120 0.26 -2.71 -4.35
CA ARG A 120 -0.94 -3.36 -3.78
C ARG A 120 -1.24 -2.93 -2.36
N GLY A 121 -0.57 -1.90 -1.87
CA GLY A 121 -0.75 -1.36 -0.53
C GLY A 121 0.50 -1.45 0.32
N LYS A 122 0.32 -1.43 1.63
CA LYS A 122 1.43 -1.37 2.59
C LYS A 122 1.19 -2.34 3.73
N ILE A 123 2.24 -2.58 4.51
CA ILE A 123 2.19 -3.34 5.76
C ILE A 123 2.76 -2.43 6.84
N PHE A 124 2.01 -2.24 7.92
CA PHE A 124 2.46 -1.49 9.09
C PHE A 124 2.76 -2.47 10.20
N PHE A 125 3.94 -2.41 10.80
CA PHE A 125 4.30 -3.30 11.89
C PHE A 125 3.82 -2.77 13.23
N GLU A 126 3.64 -3.66 14.19
CA GLU A 126 3.36 -3.27 15.57
C GLU A 126 4.60 -2.65 16.22
N SER A 127 4.35 -1.73 17.16
CA SER A 127 5.38 -1.01 17.90
C SER A 127 4.92 -0.82 19.34
N LYS A 128 5.88 -0.74 20.28
CA LYS A 128 5.59 -0.37 21.67
C LYS A 128 5.09 1.08 21.79
N ASP A 129 5.48 1.94 20.86
CA ASP A 129 4.94 3.29 20.74
C ASP A 129 3.75 3.28 19.76
N PRO A 130 2.51 3.49 20.24
CA PRO A 130 1.33 3.48 19.36
C PRO A 130 1.34 4.59 18.31
N LYS A 131 2.21 5.60 18.44
CA LYS A 131 2.31 6.74 17.52
C LYS A 131 3.51 6.68 16.57
N SER A 132 4.37 5.67 16.69
CA SER A 132 5.55 5.54 15.83
C SER A 132 5.81 4.07 15.52
N SER A 133 5.97 3.75 14.24
CA SER A 133 6.31 2.41 13.79
C SER A 133 7.11 2.45 12.48
N HIS A 134 7.25 1.31 11.83
CA HIS A 134 7.80 1.15 10.49
C HIS A 134 6.89 0.25 9.66
N GLY A 135 7.16 0.20 8.35
CA GLY A 135 6.37 -0.60 7.43
C GLY A 135 7.06 -0.79 6.10
N LEU A 136 6.37 -1.51 5.20
CA LEU A 136 6.86 -1.87 3.87
C LEU A 136 5.77 -1.65 2.83
N ASN A 137 6.17 -1.28 1.61
CA ASN A 137 5.27 -1.29 0.46
C ASN A 137 5.16 -2.72 -0.09
N ARG A 138 3.95 -3.09 -0.51
CA ARG A 138 3.64 -4.34 -1.19
C ARG A 138 3.66 -4.07 -2.69
N ILE A 139 4.69 -4.53 -3.40
CA ILE A 139 4.89 -4.22 -4.83
C ILE A 139 5.28 -5.50 -5.58
N ARG A 140 4.82 -5.67 -6.82
CA ARG A 140 5.25 -6.78 -7.68
C ARG A 140 6.75 -6.76 -7.94
N ARG A 141 7.37 -7.95 -7.88
CA ARG A 141 8.82 -8.15 -8.09
C ARG A 141 9.30 -7.79 -9.50
N ILE A 142 8.44 -7.79 -10.52
CA ILE A 142 8.79 -7.40 -11.90
C ILE A 142 7.66 -6.53 -12.45
N MET A 143 8.00 -5.42 -13.12
CA MET A 143 7.00 -4.43 -13.52
C MET A 143 6.04 -4.84 -14.65
N ASN A 144 6.39 -5.88 -15.43
CA ASN A 144 5.69 -6.23 -16.67
C ASN A 144 5.36 -7.73 -16.78
N GLY A 145 5.33 -8.46 -15.66
CA GLY A 145 5.00 -9.88 -15.66
C GLY A 145 3.61 -10.13 -15.06
N ASP A 146 2.78 -10.86 -15.80
CA ASP A 146 1.50 -11.37 -15.31
C ASP A 146 1.76 -12.37 -14.17
N ARG A 147 1.02 -12.23 -13.06
CA ARG A 147 1.06 -13.19 -11.93
C ARG A 147 2.42 -13.36 -11.24
N VAL A 148 3.31 -12.37 -11.34
CA VAL A 148 4.59 -12.35 -10.61
C VAL A 148 4.36 -12.08 -9.11
N PRO A 149 5.18 -12.65 -8.20
CA PRO A 149 5.03 -12.43 -6.77
C PRO A 149 5.03 -10.95 -6.37
N ILE A 150 4.11 -10.61 -5.48
CA ILE A 150 4.14 -9.36 -4.72
C ILE A 150 5.09 -9.56 -3.56
N VAL A 151 6.04 -8.65 -3.44
CA VAL A 151 7.05 -8.71 -2.40
C VAL A 151 7.04 -7.43 -1.58
N PRO A 152 7.30 -7.55 -0.28
CA PRO A 152 7.56 -6.41 0.58
C PRO A 152 8.87 -5.75 0.17
N MET A 153 8.81 -4.45 -0.07
CA MET A 153 9.97 -3.65 -0.43
C MET A 153 9.77 -2.21 0.01
N ALA A 154 10.83 -1.41 -0.05
CA ALA A 154 10.80 0.02 0.23
C ALA A 154 10.24 0.34 1.63
N ALA A 155 11.10 0.10 2.63
CA ALA A 155 10.80 0.41 4.02
C ALA A 155 10.56 1.90 4.25
N PHE A 156 9.69 2.16 5.22
CA PHE A 156 9.43 3.49 5.73
C PHE A 156 9.31 3.45 7.24
N THR A 157 9.63 4.58 7.86
CA THR A 157 9.17 4.90 9.22
C THR A 157 7.83 5.61 9.12
N THR A 158 6.94 5.38 10.07
CA THR A 158 5.62 6.00 10.10
C THR A 158 5.36 6.62 11.46
N ARG A 159 4.76 7.81 11.48
CA ARG A 159 4.45 8.53 12.72
C ARG A 159 3.09 9.20 12.66
N LEU A 160 2.43 9.27 13.81
CA LEU A 160 1.21 10.05 14.01
C LEU A 160 1.58 11.45 14.52
N LEU A 161 1.39 12.46 13.67
CA LEU A 161 1.71 13.86 13.98
C LEU A 161 0.43 14.69 14.12
N PRO A 162 0.38 15.66 15.04
CA PRO A 162 -0.79 16.53 15.18
C PRO A 162 -1.00 17.44 13.95
N ARG A 163 0.08 17.84 13.28
CA ARG A 163 0.11 18.74 12.10
C ARG A 163 1.37 18.53 11.28
N HIS A 164 1.37 19.02 10.04
CA HIS A 164 2.52 19.04 9.14
C HIS A 164 2.45 20.25 8.21
N GLU A 165 3.60 20.85 7.88
CA GLU A 165 3.68 22.08 7.08
C GLU A 165 3.22 21.94 5.62
N LEU A 166 3.32 20.72 5.06
CA LEU A 166 2.85 20.41 3.69
C LEU A 166 1.32 20.36 3.57
N VAL A 167 0.60 20.26 4.68
CA VAL A 167 -0.87 20.16 4.71
C VAL A 167 -1.44 20.97 5.89
N PRO A 168 -1.22 22.30 5.92
CA PRO A 168 -1.60 23.13 7.06
C PRO A 168 -3.12 23.22 7.26
N GLU A 169 -3.92 22.91 6.25
CA GLU A 169 -5.38 22.92 6.28
C GLU A 169 -5.99 21.67 6.93
N ALA A 170 -5.20 20.61 7.14
CA ALA A 170 -5.69 19.38 7.75
C ALA A 170 -6.08 19.61 9.23
N THR A 171 -7.32 19.26 9.56
CA THR A 171 -7.89 19.48 10.89
C THR A 171 -7.69 18.29 11.84
N SER A 172 -7.45 17.10 11.30
CA SER A 172 -7.11 15.89 12.07
C SER A 172 -5.60 15.77 12.27
N ASN A 173 -5.20 14.82 13.12
CA ASN A 173 -3.82 14.36 13.08
C ASN A 173 -3.55 13.57 11.79
N LEU A 174 -2.26 13.41 11.50
CA LEU A 174 -1.72 12.96 10.23
C LEU A 174 -0.87 11.71 10.46
N VAL A 175 -0.98 10.74 9.57
CA VAL A 175 -0.01 9.65 9.49
C VAL A 175 0.99 9.99 8.39
N ILE A 176 2.25 10.20 8.77
CA ILE A 176 3.35 10.44 7.83
C ILE A 176 4.11 9.16 7.56
N LEU A 177 4.60 8.98 6.34
CA LEU A 177 5.51 7.89 5.98
C LEU A 177 6.78 8.48 5.39
N ASN A 178 7.90 8.14 6.01
CA ASN A 178 9.23 8.63 5.70
C ASN A 178 10.13 7.49 5.20
N TYR A 179 10.65 7.64 3.98
CA TYR A 179 11.42 6.67 3.20
C TYR A 179 12.93 6.89 3.24
N THR A 180 13.45 7.62 4.24
CA THR A 180 14.89 7.90 4.41
C THR A 180 15.78 6.67 4.40
N ASN A 181 15.26 5.53 4.85
CA ASN A 181 16.01 4.28 4.96
C ASN A 181 15.36 3.20 4.08
N PRO A 182 15.49 3.29 2.75
CA PRO A 182 15.04 2.20 1.89
C PRO A 182 15.84 0.95 2.26
N LEU A 183 15.16 -0.17 2.46
CA LEU A 183 15.84 -1.46 2.36
C LEU A 183 16.40 -1.52 0.93
N THR A 184 17.67 -1.86 0.79
CA THR A 184 18.30 -2.14 -0.50
C THR A 184 18.47 -3.64 -0.63
N LEU A 185 17.34 -4.33 -0.78
CA LEU A 185 17.27 -5.68 -1.31
C LEU A 185 17.75 -5.67 -2.79
N PRO A 186 18.09 -6.83 -3.38
CA PRO A 186 18.61 -6.89 -4.75
C PRO A 186 17.58 -6.51 -5.84
N TYR A 187 16.43 -5.97 -5.46
CA TYR A 187 15.37 -5.56 -6.38
C TYR A 187 15.67 -4.19 -6.98
N TRP A 188 15.57 -4.10 -8.30
CA TRP A 188 15.85 -2.87 -9.03
C TRP A 188 14.84 -1.76 -8.69
N GLN A 189 13.60 -2.10 -8.30
CA GLN A 189 12.57 -1.16 -7.87
C GLN A 189 13.02 -0.34 -6.66
N GLU A 190 13.69 -0.97 -5.69
CA GLU A 190 14.23 -0.24 -4.54
C GLU A 190 15.36 0.70 -4.93
N ARG A 191 16.16 0.36 -5.95
CA ARG A 191 17.15 1.29 -6.52
C ARG A 191 16.53 2.48 -7.23
N VAL A 192 15.28 2.38 -7.69
CA VAL A 192 14.55 3.54 -8.22
C VAL A 192 14.10 4.43 -7.07
N LEU A 193 13.61 3.84 -5.98
CA LEU A 193 13.14 4.56 -4.80
C LEU A 193 14.28 5.22 -4.00
N THR A 194 15.52 4.76 -4.13
CA THR A 194 16.69 5.49 -3.62
C THR A 194 17.01 6.75 -4.43
N LYS A 195 16.66 6.77 -5.72
CA LYS A 195 16.88 7.92 -6.63
C LYS A 195 15.71 8.90 -6.64
N ILE A 196 14.51 8.39 -6.44
CA ILE A 196 13.26 9.16 -6.44
C ILE A 196 12.73 9.15 -5.02
N GLN A 197 13.07 10.21 -4.28
CA GLN A 197 12.66 10.36 -2.89
C GLN A 197 11.29 11.02 -2.82
N VAL A 198 10.39 10.35 -2.12
CA VAL A 198 9.00 10.78 -1.97
C VAL A 198 8.65 10.88 -0.50
N TYR A 199 7.58 11.62 -0.19
CA TYR A 199 7.05 11.72 1.16
C TYR A 199 5.53 11.61 1.12
N ASP A 200 5.01 10.79 2.01
CA ASP A 200 3.61 10.41 2.03
C ASP A 200 2.98 10.96 3.32
N ILE A 201 1.83 11.62 3.19
CA ILE A 201 1.01 12.04 4.32
C ILE A 201 -0.41 11.55 4.07
N MET A 202 -1.03 10.91 5.06
CA MET A 202 -2.43 10.51 4.98
C MET A 202 -3.23 10.90 6.21
N VAL A 203 -4.53 11.05 5.99
CA VAL A 203 -5.55 11.14 7.04
C VAL A 203 -6.46 9.94 6.96
N ALA A 204 -7.06 9.57 8.09
CA ALA A 204 -8.16 8.63 8.10
C ALA A 204 -9.48 9.38 7.82
N VAL A 205 -10.41 8.76 7.10
CA VAL A 205 -11.79 9.22 6.90
C VAL A 205 -12.74 8.03 7.10
N PRO A 206 -14.03 8.26 7.39
CA PRO A 206 -15.05 7.20 7.40
C PRO A 206 -15.03 6.39 6.11
N GLY A 207 -14.98 5.06 6.24
CA GLY A 207 -15.07 4.13 5.12
C GLY A 207 -16.12 3.06 5.36
N LYS A 208 -16.33 2.23 4.33
CA LYS A 208 -17.32 1.16 4.31
C LYS A 208 -17.07 0.07 5.37
N TYR A 209 -15.81 -0.29 5.56
CA TYR A 209 -15.41 -1.40 6.44
C TYR A 209 -14.82 -0.92 7.77
N GLY A 210 -14.74 0.39 7.97
CA GLY A 210 -13.92 1.05 8.99
C GLY A 210 -13.22 2.26 8.39
N PRO A 211 -12.24 2.86 9.08
CA PRO A 211 -11.48 3.98 8.53
C PRO A 211 -10.76 3.61 7.24
N VAL A 212 -10.90 4.45 6.21
CA VAL A 212 -10.11 4.42 4.98
C VAL A 212 -9.16 5.61 4.99
N TYR A 213 -7.98 5.48 4.41
CA TYR A 213 -6.95 6.49 4.47
C TYR A 213 -6.81 7.19 3.12
N VAL A 214 -6.89 8.52 3.15
CA VAL A 214 -6.69 9.40 2.00
C VAL A 214 -5.29 9.99 2.12
N GLY A 215 -4.43 9.69 1.16
CA GLY A 215 -3.01 10.02 1.17
C GLY A 215 -2.59 10.90 0.01
N LYS A 216 -1.62 11.77 0.27
CA LYS A 216 -0.95 12.66 -0.67
C LYS A 216 0.54 12.33 -0.70
N THR A 217 1.14 12.39 -1.88
CA THR A 217 2.57 12.13 -2.09
C THR A 217 3.25 13.33 -2.75
N TRP A 218 4.39 13.75 -2.17
CA TRP A 218 5.26 14.79 -2.72
C TRP A 218 6.59 14.22 -3.18
N LEU A 219 7.18 14.84 -4.20
CA LEU A 219 8.57 14.62 -4.62
C LEU A 219 9.50 15.59 -3.89
N GLY A 220 10.67 15.12 -3.47
CA GLY A 220 11.62 15.97 -2.77
C GLY A 220 12.94 15.29 -2.48
N SER A 221 13.58 15.71 -1.40
CA SER A 221 14.83 15.12 -0.92
C SER A 221 14.89 15.11 0.61
N TYR A 222 15.61 14.15 1.16
CA TYR A 222 15.93 14.09 2.58
C TYR A 222 17.30 14.72 2.86
N ASN A 223 17.40 15.46 3.96
CA ASN A 223 18.70 15.91 4.48
C ASN A 223 19.40 14.80 5.28
N GLU A 224 20.61 15.06 5.76
CA GLU A 224 21.42 14.12 6.55
C GLU A 224 20.73 13.68 7.87
N ASN A 225 19.81 14.49 8.38
CA ASN A 225 19.01 14.19 9.58
C ASN A 225 17.73 13.39 9.26
N GLY A 226 17.49 13.09 7.98
CA GLY A 226 16.28 12.38 7.54
C GLY A 226 15.02 13.24 7.46
N GLU A 227 15.16 14.57 7.46
CA GLU A 227 14.05 15.50 7.28
C GLU A 227 13.76 15.69 5.80
N PHE A 228 12.50 15.57 5.41
CA PHE A 228 12.09 15.72 4.03
C PHE A 228 11.88 17.18 3.67
N ARG A 229 12.31 17.56 2.46
CA ARG A 229 11.96 18.83 1.83
C ARG A 229 11.36 18.57 0.45
N ALA A 230 10.11 18.97 0.25
CA ALA A 230 9.48 18.91 -1.07
C ALA A 230 10.19 19.86 -2.05
N PHE A 231 10.37 19.44 -3.29
CA PHE A 231 10.89 20.33 -4.33
C PHE A 231 9.87 21.42 -4.68
N ASN A 232 8.59 21.04 -4.72
CA ASN A 232 7.47 21.96 -4.83
C ASN A 232 6.35 21.54 -3.86
N PRO A 233 6.16 22.26 -2.73
CA PRO A 233 5.11 21.94 -1.76
C PRO A 233 3.69 21.99 -2.33
N GLY A 234 3.45 22.78 -3.37
CA GLY A 234 2.12 22.94 -4.00
C GLY A 234 1.79 21.88 -5.05
N GLU A 235 2.75 21.02 -5.43
CA GLU A 235 2.56 20.04 -6.48
C GLU A 235 2.60 18.60 -5.94
N LEU A 236 1.43 17.95 -5.96
CA LEU A 236 1.31 16.53 -5.66
C LEU A 236 1.72 15.68 -6.86
N ILE A 237 2.50 14.63 -6.61
CA ILE A 237 2.78 13.63 -7.65
C ILE A 237 1.78 12.47 -7.64
N ALA A 238 1.08 12.25 -6.52
CA ALA A 238 0.02 11.25 -6.41
C ALA A 238 -0.94 11.51 -5.24
N TRP A 239 -2.19 11.07 -5.44
CA TRP A 239 -3.02 10.57 -4.35
C TRP A 239 -2.77 9.07 -4.18
N TYR A 240 -2.84 8.60 -2.95
CA TYR A 240 -2.86 7.18 -2.64
C TYR A 240 -3.89 6.88 -1.58
N PHE A 241 -4.41 5.66 -1.59
CA PHE A 241 -5.47 5.25 -0.69
C PHE A 241 -5.11 3.92 -0.05
N LEU A 242 -5.39 3.80 1.25
CA LEU A 242 -5.14 2.59 2.02
C LEU A 242 -6.37 2.21 2.85
N ASP A 243 -6.60 0.92 3.00
CA ASP A 243 -7.64 0.39 3.89
C ASP A 243 -7.13 -0.89 4.55
N PHE A 244 -7.01 -0.85 5.88
CA PHE A 244 -6.48 -1.93 6.70
C PHE A 244 -7.57 -2.93 7.15
N ASN A 245 -8.82 -2.71 6.77
CA ASN A 245 -9.93 -3.55 7.18
C ASN A 245 -9.99 -4.82 6.32
N GLN A 246 -10.35 -5.96 6.93
CA GLN A 246 -10.43 -7.26 6.25
C GLN A 246 -11.32 -7.21 5.00
N GLY A 247 -12.48 -6.55 5.07
CA GLY A 247 -13.38 -6.44 3.92
C GLY A 247 -12.76 -5.74 2.70
N ALA A 248 -11.82 -4.81 2.90
CA ALA A 248 -11.09 -4.18 1.81
C ALA A 248 -10.02 -5.09 1.22
N LEU A 249 -9.33 -5.87 2.06
CA LEU A 249 -8.39 -6.90 1.61
C LEU A 249 -9.13 -7.99 0.81
N ASP A 250 -10.29 -8.45 1.27
CA ASP A 250 -11.12 -9.42 0.55
C ASP A 250 -11.59 -8.88 -0.80
N GLU A 251 -12.01 -7.61 -0.85
CA GLU A 251 -12.41 -6.95 -2.10
C GLU A 251 -11.23 -6.80 -3.05
N GLN A 252 -10.05 -6.42 -2.53
CA GLN A 252 -8.83 -6.37 -3.31
C GLN A 252 -8.55 -7.75 -3.93
N MET A 253 -8.51 -8.80 -3.11
CA MET A 253 -8.21 -10.18 -3.51
C MET A 253 -9.21 -10.73 -4.53
N SER A 254 -10.50 -10.44 -4.37
CA SER A 254 -11.54 -11.02 -5.22
C SER A 254 -11.78 -10.28 -6.53
N ARG A 255 -11.46 -8.98 -6.62
CA ARG A 255 -11.85 -8.13 -7.75
C ARG A 255 -10.72 -7.36 -8.40
N HIS A 256 -9.66 -7.08 -7.65
CA HIS A 256 -8.58 -6.18 -8.06
C HIS A 256 -7.20 -6.83 -7.97
N TRP A 257 -7.19 -8.14 -7.72
CA TRP A 257 -6.03 -8.99 -7.63
C TRP A 257 -6.10 -10.03 -8.76
N ASP A 258 -4.97 -10.27 -9.40
CA ASP A 258 -4.85 -11.16 -10.56
C ASP A 258 -4.33 -12.56 -10.19
N ASP A 259 -4.57 -12.96 -8.95
CA ASP A 259 -4.04 -14.17 -8.31
C ASP A 259 -2.51 -14.24 -8.18
N SER A 260 -1.80 -13.10 -8.27
CA SER A 260 -0.37 -13.06 -7.94
C SER A 260 -0.09 -13.63 -6.55
N PRO A 261 0.90 -14.51 -6.39
CA PRO A 261 1.35 -14.91 -5.07
C PRO A 261 1.92 -13.70 -4.33
N GLU A 262 1.88 -13.71 -3.00
CA GLU A 262 2.52 -12.68 -2.18
C GLU A 262 3.49 -13.38 -1.23
N ASP A 263 4.75 -12.98 -1.27
CA ASP A 263 5.77 -13.52 -0.39
C ASP A 263 5.36 -13.19 1.06
N PRO A 264 5.13 -14.21 1.92
CA PRO A 264 4.77 -13.97 3.30
C PRO A 264 5.92 -13.25 4.01
N ILE A 265 5.58 -12.20 4.76
CA ILE A 265 6.52 -11.64 5.73
C ILE A 265 6.37 -12.41 7.02
N ASP A 266 7.46 -13.02 7.47
CA ASP A 266 7.56 -13.40 8.86
C ASP A 266 7.60 -12.12 9.71
N TYR A 267 6.45 -11.84 10.33
CA TYR A 267 6.17 -10.72 11.25
C TYR A 267 7.23 -10.59 12.38
N ARG A 268 8.07 -11.61 12.58
CA ARG A 268 9.07 -11.69 13.65
C ARG A 268 10.51 -11.50 13.18
N SER A 269 10.76 -11.27 11.89
CA SER A 269 12.13 -11.22 11.38
C SER A 269 12.61 -9.80 11.02
N LYS A 270 13.34 -9.20 11.97
CA LYS A 270 14.33 -8.09 11.82
C LYS A 270 13.70 -6.68 11.64
N ARG A 271 13.83 -5.73 12.56
CA ARG A 271 14.92 -5.37 13.50
C ARG A 271 14.37 -4.82 14.82
#